data_AF-A0A1V2I1F5-F1
#
_entry.id   AF-A0A1V2I1F5-F1
#
_cell.length_a   1.000
_cell.length_b   1.000
_cell.length_c   1.000
_cell.angle_alpha   90.00
_cell.angle_beta   90.00
_cell.angle_gamma   90.00
#
_symmetry.space_group_name_H-M   'P 1'
#
loop_
_entity.id
_entity.type
_entity.pdbx_description
1 polymer ?
#
loop_
_entity_poly.entity_id
_entity_poly.type
_entity_poly.pdbx_seq_one_letter_code
_entity_poly.pdbx_strand_id
1 'polypeptide(L)'
;MTVVTVDVEGSGLGPVPMALGPMVLPRRAGVLLDAEPWPDWVPAGVYPAHAVAGRLALSGRSLVAVACPALVSPARSMLALGVGRALADRRATGGAGPVPLVMCGVRPHCAWHVGVVIVPHPVTIHTPDGQQHRIVWEILDRDRVPGWVASLRPADVWPVAA
;
A
#
# COMPACT_ATOMS: atom_id res chain seq x y z
N MET A 1 15.47 -12.09 7.94
CA MET A 1 14.83 -11.09 7.05
C MET A 1 14.81 -11.70 5.67
N THR A 2 13.66 -11.80 5.02
CA THR A 2 13.53 -12.44 3.71
C THR A 2 13.46 -11.35 2.66
N VAL A 3 14.36 -11.36 1.68
CA VAL A 3 14.28 -10.44 0.54
C VAL A 3 13.54 -11.16 -0.58
N VAL A 4 12.50 -10.52 -1.10
CA VAL A 4 11.75 -10.99 -2.27
C VAL A 4 11.76 -9.91 -3.34
N THR A 5 11.67 -10.31 -4.60
CA THR A 5 11.48 -9.35 -5.68
C THR A 5 9.99 -9.22 -5.95
N VAL A 6 9.47 -8.00 -5.98
CA VAL A 6 8.05 -7.72 -6.21
C VAL A 6 7.90 -6.85 -7.44
N ASP A 7 7.10 -7.32 -8.39
CA ASP A 7 6.61 -6.50 -9.49
C ASP A 7 5.20 -6.00 -9.18
N VAL A 8 4.97 -4.70 -9.35
CA VAL A 8 3.66 -4.07 -9.17
C VAL A 8 3.10 -3.79 -10.56
N GLU A 9 2.12 -4.58 -10.96
CA GLU A 9 1.62 -4.59 -12.34
C GLU A 9 1.07 -3.21 -12.73
N GLY A 10 1.46 -2.72 -13.91
CA GLY A 10 1.01 -1.43 -14.43
C GLY A 10 1.59 -0.20 -13.72
N SER A 11 2.47 -0.35 -12.73
CA SER A 11 3.08 0.77 -12.00
C SER A 11 4.24 1.45 -12.75
N GLY A 12 4.86 0.74 -13.70
CA GLY A 12 6.08 1.18 -14.37
C GLY A 12 7.33 1.23 -13.46
N LEU A 13 7.26 0.64 -12.26
CA LEU A 13 8.39 0.52 -11.33
C LEU A 13 9.43 -0.51 -11.78
N GLY A 14 9.00 -1.52 -12.55
CA GLY A 14 9.77 -2.74 -12.75
C GLY A 14 9.90 -3.56 -11.45
N PRO A 15 10.68 -4.65 -11.46
CA PRO A 15 10.86 -5.50 -10.29
C PRO A 15 11.63 -4.79 -9.17
N VAL A 16 11.04 -4.70 -7.98
CA VAL A 16 11.59 -4.01 -6.80
C VAL A 16 11.99 -5.02 -5.72
N PRO A 17 13.24 -5.02 -5.22
CA PRO A 17 13.61 -5.84 -4.07
C PRO A 17 12.96 -5.29 -2.79
N MET A 18 12.28 -6.16 -2.06
CA MET A 18 11.59 -5.83 -0.81
C MET A 18 12.07 -6.72 0.33
N ALA A 19 12.57 -6.09 1.39
CA ALA A 19 12.91 -6.75 2.63
C ALA A 19 11.65 -6.99 3.47
N LEU A 20 11.15 -8.23 3.49
CA LEU A 20 10.10 -8.67 4.38
C LEU A 20 10.73 -9.19 5.67
N GLY A 21 10.78 -8.31 6.67
CA GLY A 21 11.23 -8.65 8.02
C GLY A 21 10.22 -9.51 8.79
N PRO A 22 10.66 -10.36 9.72
CA PRO A 22 9.76 -10.99 10.68
C PRO A 22 9.19 -9.90 11.58
N MET A 23 7.97 -9.46 11.30
CA MET A 23 7.25 -8.54 12.16
C MET A 23 6.20 -9.30 12.95
N VAL A 24 6.18 -9.11 14.27
CA VAL A 24 5.07 -9.57 15.09
C VAL A 24 4.02 -8.47 15.14
N LEU A 25 2.89 -8.70 14.48
CA LEU A 25 1.74 -7.81 14.62
C LEU A 25 0.87 -8.24 15.80
N PRO A 26 0.34 -7.29 16.58
CA PRO A 26 -0.70 -7.59 17.54
C PRO A 26 -1.92 -8.22 16.85
N ARG A 27 -2.66 -9.07 17.58
CA ARG A 27 -3.90 -9.68 17.08
C ARG A 27 -5.03 -8.68 16.86
N ARG A 28 -4.90 -7.47 17.41
CA ARG A 28 -5.88 -6.38 17.32
C ARG A 28 -5.62 -5.50 16.11
N ALA A 29 -6.64 -4.79 15.66
CA ALA A 29 -6.52 -3.84 14.58
C ALA A 29 -5.60 -2.67 14.95
N GLY A 30 -4.87 -2.15 13.96
CA GLY A 30 -3.95 -1.03 14.13
C GLY A 30 -3.40 -0.53 12.80
N VAL A 31 -2.38 0.30 12.89
CA VAL A 31 -1.72 0.93 11.74
C VAL A 31 -0.23 0.70 11.86
N LEU A 32 0.37 0.24 10.77
CA LEU A 32 1.80 0.19 10.61
C LEU A 32 2.27 1.47 9.92
N LEU A 33 3.12 2.25 10.56
CA LEU A 33 3.69 3.47 9.99
C LEU A 33 5.08 3.18 9.45
N ASP A 34 5.37 3.73 8.27
CA ASP A 34 6.71 3.76 7.72
C ASP A 34 7.60 4.66 8.59
N ALA A 35 8.52 4.02 9.32
CA ALA A 35 9.46 4.63 10.24
C ALA A 35 10.79 3.86 10.22
N GLU A 36 11.88 4.56 10.57
CA GLU A 36 13.23 4.01 10.64
C GLU A 36 13.66 3.83 12.12
N PRO A 37 14.41 2.77 12.47
CA PRO A 37 14.90 1.68 11.61
C PRO A 37 13.88 0.55 11.37
N TRP A 38 12.74 0.60 12.07
CA TRP A 38 11.67 -0.37 11.96
C TRP A 38 10.32 0.34 11.91
N PRO A 39 9.32 -0.25 11.23
CA PRO A 39 7.98 0.30 11.19
C PRO A 39 7.36 0.44 12.60
N ASP A 40 6.68 1.55 12.86
CA ASP A 40 6.00 1.83 14.13
C ASP A 40 4.57 1.26 14.11
N TRP A 41 4.08 0.80 15.26
CA TRP A 41 2.71 0.26 15.40
C TRP A 41 1.84 1.19 16.24
N VAL A 42 0.73 1.64 15.65
CA VAL A 42 -0.29 2.44 16.33
C VAL A 42 -1.57 1.60 16.50
N PRO A 43 -2.04 1.32 17.73
CA PRO A 43 -3.29 0.61 17.92
C PRO A 43 -4.50 1.43 17.44
N ALA A 44 -5.47 0.78 16.79
CA ALA A 44 -6.67 1.46 16.31
C ALA A 44 -7.73 1.67 17.41
N GLY A 45 -7.62 0.95 18.53
CA GLY A 45 -8.58 1.01 19.63
C GLY A 45 -9.97 0.56 19.18
N VAL A 46 -10.96 1.43 19.36
CA VAL A 46 -12.36 1.21 18.93
C VAL A 46 -12.62 1.67 17.50
N TYR A 47 -11.65 2.31 16.85
CA TYR A 47 -11.83 2.89 15.52
C TYR A 47 -11.39 1.89 14.43
N PRO A 48 -11.94 2.00 13.21
CA PRO A 48 -11.45 1.23 12.08
C PRO A 48 -10.00 1.59 11.73
N ALA A 49 -9.16 0.58 11.48
CA ALA A 49 -7.75 0.77 11.16
C ALA A 49 -7.50 1.73 9.99
N HIS A 50 -8.34 1.68 8.93
CA HIS A 50 -8.20 2.57 7.78
C HIS A 50 -8.47 4.04 8.11
N ALA A 51 -9.43 4.32 9.02
CA ALA A 51 -9.72 5.68 9.44
C ALA A 51 -8.57 6.27 10.27
N VAL A 52 -7.99 5.45 11.16
CA VAL A 52 -6.79 5.84 11.92
C VAL A 52 -5.61 6.06 10.99
N ALA A 53 -5.39 5.18 10.01
CA ALA A 53 -4.32 5.32 9.03
C ALA A 53 -4.47 6.60 8.20
N GLY A 54 -5.68 6.91 7.74
CA GLY A 54 -5.99 8.16 7.04
C GLY A 54 -5.67 9.40 7.87
N ARG A 55 -6.06 9.43 9.15
CA ARG A 55 -5.73 10.54 10.06
C ARG A 55 -4.22 10.70 10.27
N LEU A 56 -3.49 9.60 10.45
CA LEU A 56 -2.04 9.61 10.63
C LEU A 56 -1.30 10.05 9.36
N ALA A 57 -1.80 9.66 8.19
CA ALA A 57 -1.31 10.12 6.90
C ALA A 57 -1.53 11.63 6.72
N LEU A 58 -2.71 12.16 7.09
CA LEU A 58 -3.01 13.59 7.04
C LEU A 58 -2.20 14.42 8.05
N SER A 59 -1.84 13.84 9.19
CA SER A 59 -1.00 14.52 10.19
C SER A 59 0.48 14.60 9.79
N GLY A 60 0.88 14.06 8.62
CA GLY A 60 2.26 14.07 8.14
C GLY A 60 3.21 13.21 8.98
N ARG A 61 2.69 12.30 9.81
CA ARG A 61 3.54 11.48 10.70
C ARG A 61 4.33 10.41 9.94
N SER A 62 3.83 9.99 8.78
CA SER A 62 4.50 9.05 7.89
C SER A 62 3.99 9.21 6.46
N LEU A 63 4.85 8.96 5.47
CA LEU A 63 4.48 8.98 4.07
C LEU A 63 3.67 7.74 3.67
N VAL A 64 3.83 6.62 4.37
CA VAL A 64 3.10 5.38 4.11
C VAL A 64 2.54 4.84 5.42
N ALA A 65 1.22 4.67 5.47
CA ALA A 65 0.51 4.08 6.60
C ALA A 65 -0.26 2.83 6.14
N VAL A 66 0.01 1.67 6.72
CA VAL A 66 -0.72 0.43 6.41
C VAL A 66 -1.82 0.21 7.44
N ALA A 67 -3.06 0.23 7.00
CA ALA A 67 -4.18 -0.22 7.80
C ALA A 67 -4.11 -1.74 7.98
N CYS A 68 -4.04 -2.20 9.24
CA CYS A 68 -3.98 -3.61 9.59
C CYS A 68 -5.26 -4.01 10.33
N PRO A 69 -6.20 -4.70 9.67
CA PRO A 69 -7.35 -5.29 10.35
C PRO A 69 -6.91 -6.32 11.40
N ALA A 70 -7.82 -6.64 12.33
CA ALA A 70 -7.56 -7.67 13.33
C ALA A 70 -7.21 -9.02 12.65
N LEU A 71 -6.23 -9.73 13.22
CA LEU A 71 -5.75 -11.04 12.74
C LEU A 71 -5.16 -11.05 11.31
N VAL A 72 -4.83 -9.89 10.74
CA VAL A 72 -4.16 -9.84 9.43
C VAL A 72 -2.76 -10.48 9.52
N SER A 73 -2.39 -11.22 8.48
CA SER A 73 -1.05 -11.79 8.36
C SER A 73 0.02 -10.69 8.35
N PRO A 74 1.06 -10.76 9.20
CA PRO A 74 2.17 -9.82 9.16
C PRO A 74 2.85 -9.72 7.80
N ALA A 75 2.96 -10.84 7.08
CA ALA A 75 3.54 -10.85 5.73
C ALA A 75 2.71 -9.99 4.75
N ARG A 76 1.37 -9.98 4.86
CA ARG A 76 0.51 -9.13 4.04
C ARG A 76 0.68 -7.65 4.37
N SER A 77 0.80 -7.30 5.65
CA SER A 77 1.03 -5.92 6.06
C SER A 77 2.40 -5.40 5.64
N MET A 78 3.44 -6.22 5.77
CA MET A 78 4.80 -5.88 5.32
C MET A 78 4.87 -5.75 3.79
N LEU A 79 4.20 -6.63 3.04
CA LEU A 79 4.08 -6.48 1.59
C LEU A 79 3.40 -5.16 1.23
N ALA A 80 2.30 -4.82 1.91
CA ALA A 80 1.60 -3.56 1.67
C ALA A 80 2.45 -2.33 2.02
N LEU A 81 3.28 -2.40 3.06
CA LEU A 81 4.24 -1.37 3.40
C LEU A 81 5.29 -1.21 2.30
N GLY A 82 5.90 -2.31 1.85
CA GLY A 82 6.92 -2.30 0.79
C GLY A 82 6.40 -1.75 -0.54
N VAL A 83 5.20 -2.18 -0.95
CA VAL A 83 4.52 -1.64 -2.14
C VAL A 83 4.22 -0.15 -1.95
N GLY A 84 3.74 0.25 -0.78
CA GLY A 84 3.50 1.65 -0.46
C GLY A 84 4.75 2.52 -0.58
N ARG A 85 5.89 2.06 -0.05
CA ARG A 85 7.20 2.74 -0.19
C ARG A 85 7.58 2.93 -1.65
N ALA A 86 7.53 1.86 -2.46
CA ALA A 86 7.87 1.93 -3.87
C ALA A 86 6.95 2.90 -4.66
N LEU A 87 5.64 2.89 -4.36
CA LEU A 87 4.69 3.83 -4.96
C LEU A 87 4.94 5.28 -4.51
N ALA A 88 5.30 5.50 -3.24
CA ALA A 88 5.65 6.82 -2.72
C ALA A 88 6.88 7.38 -3.43
N ASP A 89 7.95 6.59 -3.55
CA ASP A 89 9.17 6.97 -4.27
C ASP A 89 8.89 7.29 -5.74
N ARG A 90 8.01 6.51 -6.38
CA ARG A 90 7.59 6.79 -7.76
C ARG A 90 6.84 8.11 -7.89
N ARG A 91 5.93 8.42 -6.96
CA ARG A 91 5.18 9.69 -6.96
C ARG A 91 6.09 10.88 -6.71
N ALA A 92 7.07 10.74 -5.82
CA ALA A 92 8.07 11.76 -5.55
C ALA A 92 8.92 12.08 -6.79
N THR A 93 9.38 11.05 -7.51
CA THR A 93 10.14 11.22 -8.77
C THR A 93 9.31 11.78 -9.94
N GLY A 94 7.98 11.62 -9.89
CA GLY A 94 7.04 12.11 -10.90
C GLY A 94 6.64 13.59 -10.77
N GLY A 95 7.19 14.33 -9.81
CA GLY A 95 6.93 15.77 -9.64
C GLY A 95 5.64 16.11 -8.87
N ALA A 96 4.90 15.12 -8.38
CA ALA A 96 3.66 15.32 -7.59
C ALA A 96 3.93 15.69 -6.11
N GLY A 97 5.20 15.70 -5.68
CA GLY A 97 5.59 15.88 -4.28
C GLY A 97 5.29 14.65 -3.41
N PRO A 98 5.67 14.68 -2.11
CA PRO A 98 5.39 13.59 -1.19
C PRO A 98 3.90 13.53 -0.86
N VAL A 99 3.22 12.56 -1.47
CA VAL A 99 1.78 12.36 -1.36
C VAL A 99 1.52 11.15 -0.46
N PRO A 100 0.94 11.32 0.76
CA PRO A 100 0.88 10.23 1.72
C PRO A 100 -0.04 9.10 1.26
N LEU A 101 0.40 7.88 1.48
CA LEU A 101 -0.25 6.64 1.04
C LEU A 101 -0.87 5.91 2.21
N VAL A 102 -2.14 5.52 2.06
CA VAL A 102 -2.77 4.58 2.98
C VAL A 102 -2.91 3.25 2.26
N MET A 103 -2.27 2.20 2.79
CA MET A 103 -2.23 0.87 2.17
C MET A 103 -2.95 -0.17 3.04
N CYS A 104 -3.32 -1.31 2.46
CA CYS A 104 -3.82 -2.46 3.17
C CYS A 104 -3.46 -3.75 2.42
N GLY A 105 -2.94 -4.75 3.13
CA GLY A 105 -2.61 -6.06 2.54
C GLY A 105 -3.81 -6.98 2.31
N VAL A 106 -5.02 -6.53 2.68
CA VAL A 106 -6.29 -7.22 2.45
C VAL A 106 -7.33 -6.19 2.01
N ARG A 107 -8.39 -6.64 1.33
CA ARG A 107 -9.44 -5.73 0.88
C ARG A 107 -10.18 -5.15 2.10
N PRO A 108 -10.19 -3.82 2.32
CA PRO A 108 -10.97 -3.22 3.38
C PRO A 108 -12.47 -3.48 3.18
N HIS A 109 -13.18 -3.87 4.23
CA HIS A 109 -14.60 -4.27 4.14
C HIS A 109 -15.58 -3.10 3.87
N CYS A 110 -15.21 -1.85 4.16
CA CYS A 110 -16.20 -0.79 4.42
C CYS A 110 -15.95 0.57 3.73
N ALA A 111 -15.20 0.63 2.63
CA ALA A 111 -14.84 1.92 2.00
C ALA A 111 -16.02 2.74 1.43
N TRP A 112 -17.10 2.08 0.98
CA TRP A 112 -18.19 2.76 0.28
C TRP A 112 -19.00 3.74 1.16
N HIS A 113 -19.03 3.53 2.47
CA HIS A 113 -19.76 4.41 3.40
C HIS A 113 -18.96 5.61 3.91
N VAL A 114 -17.65 5.65 3.65
CA VAL A 114 -16.73 6.58 4.35
C VAL A 114 -16.05 7.56 3.40
N GLY A 115 -16.55 7.71 2.17
CA GLY A 115 -15.97 8.66 1.21
C GLY A 115 -14.57 8.29 0.73
N VAL A 116 -14.20 7.01 0.76
CA VAL A 116 -12.89 6.54 0.29
C VAL A 116 -13.03 5.63 -0.94
N VAL A 117 -12.06 5.72 -1.84
CA VAL A 117 -11.91 4.85 -3.01
C VAL A 117 -10.82 3.84 -2.70
N ILE A 118 -11.08 2.56 -2.97
CA ILE A 118 -10.05 1.50 -2.84
C ILE A 118 -9.50 1.19 -4.23
N VAL A 119 -8.20 1.36 -4.40
CA VAL A 119 -7.49 1.02 -5.64
C VAL A 119 -6.73 -0.29 -5.46
N PRO A 120 -7.00 -1.32 -6.27
CA PRO A 120 -6.21 -2.54 -6.27
C PRO A 120 -4.87 -2.32 -6.98
N HIS A 121 -3.79 -2.83 -6.38
CA HIS A 121 -2.47 -2.96 -6.96
C HIS A 121 -2.16 -4.47 -7.05
N PRO A 122 -2.34 -5.10 -8.22
CA PRO A 122 -1.89 -6.46 -8.44
C PRO A 122 -0.37 -6.53 -8.32
N VAL A 123 0.12 -7.54 -7.61
CA VAL A 123 1.56 -7.72 -7.39
C VAL A 123 1.97 -9.16 -7.64
N THR A 124 3.09 -9.32 -8.32
CA THR A 124 3.75 -10.61 -8.51
C THR A 124 5.00 -10.66 -7.63
N ILE A 125 5.02 -11.62 -6.72
CA ILE A 125 6.13 -11.85 -5.79
C ILE A 125 6.97 -13.00 -6.35
N HIS A 126 8.24 -12.72 -6.62
CA HIS A 126 9.22 -13.71 -7.06
C HIS A 126 10.03 -14.17 -5.85
N THR A 127 9.96 -15.46 -5.56
CA THR A 127 10.78 -16.14 -4.55
C THR A 127 11.62 -17.24 -5.23
N PRO A 128 12.65 -17.78 -4.55
CA PRO A 128 13.39 -18.93 -5.08
C PRO A 128 12.50 -20.14 -5.39
N ASP A 129 11.40 -20.30 -4.64
CA ASP A 129 10.46 -21.41 -4.77
C ASP A 129 9.37 -21.19 -5.85
N GLY A 130 9.34 -20.02 -6.50
CA GLY A 130 8.40 -19.71 -7.56
C GLY A 130 7.75 -18.34 -7.45
N GLN A 131 6.64 -18.16 -8.16
CA GLN A 131 5.91 -16.89 -8.21
C GLN A 131 4.59 -16.97 -7.44
N GLN A 132 4.22 -15.87 -6.78
CA GLN A 132 2.94 -15.73 -6.10
C GLN A 132 2.26 -14.43 -6.51
N HIS A 133 1.01 -14.52 -6.95
CA HIS A 133 0.19 -13.34 -7.24
C HIS A 133 -0.61 -12.92 -6.00
N ARG A 134 -0.60 -11.62 -5.71
CA ARG A 134 -1.36 -11.00 -4.61
C ARG A 134 -1.97 -9.69 -5.08
N ILE A 135 -2.85 -9.13 -4.27
CA ILE A 135 -3.37 -7.77 -4.45
C ILE A 135 -3.14 -7.01 -3.17
N VAL A 136 -2.48 -5.87 -3.28
CA VAL A 136 -2.38 -4.85 -2.23
C VAL A 136 -3.38 -3.75 -2.55
N TRP A 137 -3.96 -3.12 -1.54
CA TRP A 137 -5.00 -2.12 -1.72
C TRP A 137 -4.50 -0.77 -1.24
N GLU A 138 -4.61 0.25 -2.08
CA GLU A 138 -4.47 1.65 -1.67
C GLU A 138 -5.85 2.21 -1.31
N ILE A 139 -5.92 2.98 -0.22
CA ILE A 139 -7.12 3.63 0.27
C ILE A 139 -6.95 5.14 0.01
N LEU A 140 -7.72 5.67 -0.92
CA LEU A 140 -7.71 7.07 -1.31
C LEU A 140 -8.91 7.78 -0.71
N ASP A 141 -8.70 8.98 -0.18
CA ASP A 141 -9.80 9.91 0.07
C ASP A 141 -10.39 10.37 -1.27
N ARG A 142 -11.72 10.52 -1.35
CA ARG A 142 -12.42 10.98 -2.55
C ARG A 142 -11.87 12.32 -3.05
N ASP A 143 -11.47 13.21 -2.16
CA ASP A 143 -10.93 14.52 -2.54
C ASP A 143 -9.58 14.41 -3.26
N ARG A 144 -8.88 13.29 -3.10
CA ARG A 144 -7.59 13.00 -3.74
C ARG A 144 -7.71 12.23 -5.04
N VAL A 145 -8.91 11.75 -5.38
CA VAL A 145 -9.19 11.02 -6.62
C VAL A 145 -8.84 11.82 -7.87
N PRO A 146 -9.17 13.13 -8.00
CA PRO A 146 -8.85 13.88 -9.22
C PRO A 146 -7.34 13.92 -9.51
N GLY A 147 -6.52 14.16 -8.48
CA GLY A 147 -5.06 14.17 -8.60
C GLY A 147 -4.50 12.78 -8.91
N TRP A 148 -5.09 11.73 -8.32
CA TRP A 148 -4.73 10.35 -8.65
C TRP A 148 -5.07 10.00 -10.10
N VAL A 149 -6.28 10.31 -10.59
CA VAL A 149 -6.69 10.08 -11.98
C VAL A 149 -5.77 10.82 -12.94
N ALA A 150 -5.40 12.07 -12.65
CA ALA A 150 -4.46 12.83 -13.47
C ALA A 150 -3.04 12.22 -13.51
N SER A 151 -2.66 11.45 -12.49
CA SER A 151 -1.36 10.75 -12.43
C SER A 151 -1.35 9.41 -13.19
N LEU A 152 -2.52 8.88 -13.55
CA LEU A 152 -2.61 7.66 -14.33
C LEU A 152 -2.09 7.93 -15.74
N ARG A 153 -1.06 7.17 -16.13
CA ARG A 153 -0.69 7.10 -17.54
C ARG A 153 -1.72 6.19 -18.22
N PRO A 154 -2.18 6.53 -19.44
CA PRO A 154 -2.92 5.56 -20.24
C PRO A 154 -2.11 4.27 -20.30
N ALA A 155 -2.76 3.13 -20.07
CA ALA A 155 -2.17 1.88 -20.49
C ALA A 155 -1.87 2.04 -21.98
N ASP A 156 -0.63 1.77 -22.40
CA ASP A 156 -0.30 1.74 -23.82
C ASP A 156 -1.37 0.86 -24.48
N VAL A 157 -2.18 1.48 -25.35
CA VAL A 157 -3.21 0.76 -26.11
C VAL A 157 -2.42 -0.13 -27.06
N TRP A 158 -2.13 -1.36 -26.62
CA TRP A 158 -1.58 -2.39 -27.49
C TRP A 158 -2.55 -2.56 -28.67
N PRO A 159 -2.06 -2.68 -29.92
CA PRO A 159 -2.89 -2.44 -31.09
C PRO A 159 -4.05 -3.41 -31.11
N VAL A 160 -5.25 -2.86 -31.29
CA VAL A 160 -6.42 -3.61 -31.76
C VAL A 160 -5.97 -4.30 -33.04
N ALA A 161 -6.01 -5.63 -33.07
CA ALA A 161 -5.73 -6.39 -34.27
C ALA A 161 -6.59 -5.82 -35.42
N ALA A 162 -5.91 -5.37 -36.48
CA ALA A 162 -6.54 -4.98 -37.74
C ALA A 162 -7.05 -6.21 -38.49
#